data_AF-A0A8S0YZZ0-F1
#
_entry.id   AF-A0A8S0YZZ0-F1
#
_cell.length_a   1.000
_cell.length_b   1.000
_cell.length_c   1.000
_cell.angle_alpha   90.00
_cell.angle_beta   90.00
_cell.angle_gamma   90.00
#
_symmetry.space_group_name_H-M   'P 1'
#
loop_
_entity.id
_entity.type
_entity.pdbx_description
1 polymer ?
#
loop_
_entity_poly.entity_id
_entity_poly.type
_entity_poly.pdbx_seq_one_letter_code
_entity_poly.pdbx_strand_id
1 'polypeptide(L)'
;MKLLVVLCVLTFVALLSAKPDGYPRGCLYASGKCIRACEIGTYAYTTGCSQKTPEPNCYEPNPKTEGPIVCNFSACYCEQPTVRDLITGQCVTLDECIK
;
A
#
# COMPACT_ATOMS: atom_id res chain seq x y z
N MET A 1 12.28 -43.90 -4.95
CA MET A 1 12.75 -42.98 -3.88
C MET A 1 13.32 -41.66 -4.42
N LYS A 2 14.30 -41.66 -5.33
CA LYS A 2 14.92 -40.41 -5.84
C LYS A 2 13.93 -39.41 -6.44
N LEU A 3 12.95 -39.89 -7.20
CA LEU A 3 11.92 -39.03 -7.83
C LEU A 3 11.01 -38.34 -6.80
N LEU A 4 10.64 -39.04 -5.73
CA LEU A 4 9.83 -38.51 -4.62
C LEU A 4 10.58 -37.41 -3.86
N VAL A 5 11.88 -37.60 -3.64
CA VAL A 5 12.73 -36.59 -2.98
C VAL A 5 12.84 -35.33 -3.84
N VAL A 6 13.02 -35.48 -5.17
CA VAL A 6 13.07 -34.34 -6.09
C VAL A 6 11.74 -33.58 -6.10
N LEU A 7 10.60 -34.29 -6.11
CA LEU A 7 9.28 -33.65 -6.06
C LEU A 7 9.07 -32.86 -4.76
N CYS A 8 9.46 -33.43 -3.61
CA CYS A 8 9.39 -32.75 -2.31
C CYS A 8 10.29 -31.52 -2.23
N VAL A 9 11.50 -31.57 -2.80
CA VAL A 9 12.39 -30.41 -2.81
C VAL A 9 11.80 -29.30 -3.68
N LEU A 10 11.23 -29.63 -4.84
CA LEU A 10 10.60 -28.65 -5.73
C LEU A 10 9.38 -27.99 -5.09
N THR A 11 8.51 -28.75 -4.42
CA THR A 11 7.35 -28.17 -3.72
C THR A 11 7.77 -27.30 -2.55
N PHE A 12 8.81 -27.69 -1.81
CA PHE A 12 9.35 -26.90 -0.71
C PHE A 12 9.96 -25.58 -1.20
N VAL A 13 10.71 -25.60 -2.31
CA VAL A 13 11.25 -24.38 -2.93
C VAL A 13 10.14 -23.48 -3.46
N ALA A 14 9.08 -24.05 -4.06
CA ALA A 14 7.92 -23.28 -4.51
C ALA A 14 7.20 -22.57 -3.34
N LEU A 15 7.01 -23.26 -2.21
CA LEU A 15 6.43 -22.69 -0.99
C LEU A 15 7.29 -21.57 -0.39
N LEU A 16 8.62 -21.71 -0.41
CA LEU A 16 9.54 -20.67 0.06
C LEU A 16 9.62 -19.47 -0.89
N SER A 17 9.37 -19.68 -2.19
CA SER A 17 9.43 -18.65 -3.22
C SER A 17 8.10 -17.90 -3.39
N ALA A 18 7.03 -18.38 -2.75
CA ALA A 18 5.78 -17.66 -2.64
C ALA A 18 6.03 -16.38 -1.82
N LYS A 19 6.24 -15.27 -2.53
CA LYS A 19 6.23 -13.94 -1.92
C LYS A 19 4.87 -13.80 -1.22
N PRO A 20 4.82 -13.59 0.11
CA PRO A 20 3.56 -13.23 0.72
C PRO A 20 3.11 -11.93 0.07
N ASP A 21 1.91 -11.90 -0.50
CA ASP A 21 1.30 -10.69 -1.11
C ASP A 21 1.17 -9.51 -0.12
N GLY A 22 1.57 -9.72 1.15
CA GLY A 22 1.48 -8.81 2.27
C GLY A 22 2.82 -8.27 2.80
N TYR A 23 3.87 -8.12 1.98
CA TYR A 23 4.93 -7.15 2.35
C TYR A 23 4.27 -5.77 2.47
N PRO A 24 4.43 -5.04 3.59
CA PRO A 24 3.28 -4.54 4.32
C PRO A 24 2.70 -3.32 3.63
N ARG A 25 1.73 -3.54 2.73
CA ARG A 25 0.79 -2.54 2.22
C ARG A 25 0.02 -1.83 3.35
N GLY A 26 0.21 -2.29 4.59
CA GLY A 26 -0.58 -1.86 5.72
C GLY A 26 -1.99 -2.41 5.62
N CYS A 27 -2.78 -2.12 6.64
CA CYS A 27 -4.16 -2.53 6.70
C CYS A 27 -4.98 -1.36 7.21
N LEU A 28 -6.22 -1.22 6.73
CA LEU A 28 -7.16 -0.39 7.46
C LEU A 28 -7.49 -1.10 8.76
N TYR A 29 -7.16 -0.45 9.86
CA TYR A 29 -7.58 -0.89 11.19
C TYR A 29 -8.90 -0.22 11.56
N ALA A 30 -9.84 -1.04 12.04
CA ALA A 30 -11.03 -0.59 12.74
C ALA A 30 -11.12 -1.33 14.07
N SER A 31 -11.30 -0.60 15.18
CA SER A 31 -11.30 -1.17 16.55
C SER A 31 -10.08 -2.05 16.85
N GLY A 32 -8.89 -1.66 16.37
CA GLY A 32 -7.64 -2.40 16.56
C GLY A 32 -7.51 -3.69 15.73
N LYS A 33 -8.48 -4.00 14.87
CA LYS A 33 -8.45 -5.17 13.98
C LYS A 33 -8.24 -4.73 12.53
N CYS A 34 -7.40 -5.48 11.82
CA CYS A 34 -7.23 -5.33 10.39
C CYS A 34 -8.53 -5.78 9.69
N ILE A 35 -9.23 -4.85 9.06
CA ILE A 35 -10.49 -5.14 8.36
C ILE A 35 -10.30 -5.39 6.86
N ARG A 36 -9.32 -4.71 6.24
CA ARG A 36 -8.98 -4.91 4.83
C ARG A 36 -7.55 -4.51 4.56
N ALA A 37 -6.86 -5.30 3.75
CA ALA A 37 -5.57 -4.89 3.20
C ALA A 37 -5.74 -3.62 2.35
N CYS A 38 -4.70 -2.79 2.33
CA CYS A 38 -4.66 -1.67 1.40
C CYS A 38 -4.55 -2.15 -0.06
N GLU A 39 -5.08 -1.33 -0.96
CA GLU A 39 -5.05 -1.56 -2.40
C GLU A 39 -3.60 -1.63 -2.90
N ILE A 40 -3.40 -2.28 -4.04
CA ILE A 40 -2.07 -2.35 -4.67
C ILE A 40 -1.59 -0.92 -4.99
N GLY A 41 -0.33 -0.62 -4.68
CA GLY A 41 0.25 0.72 -4.84
C GLY A 41 -0.11 1.70 -3.72
N THR A 42 -0.70 1.21 -2.62
CA THR A 42 -0.99 2.01 -1.43
C THR A 42 -0.38 1.44 -0.16
N TYR A 43 -0.12 2.32 0.81
CA TYR A 43 0.37 1.99 2.14
C TYR A 43 -0.52 2.59 3.23
N ALA A 44 -0.60 1.95 4.39
CA ALA A 44 -1.19 2.55 5.60
C ALA A 44 -0.10 2.94 6.60
N TYR A 45 -0.31 4.06 7.30
CA TYR A 45 0.49 4.38 8.49
C TYR A 45 0.16 3.38 9.61
N THR A 46 1.17 2.78 10.21
CA THR A 46 1.02 1.82 11.32
C THR A 46 1.61 2.34 12.62
N THR A 47 2.69 3.12 12.54
CA THR A 47 3.38 3.79 13.65
C THR A 47 4.07 5.07 13.13
N GLY A 48 4.58 5.92 14.03
CA GLY A 48 5.44 7.06 13.63
C GLY A 48 4.72 8.18 12.88
N CYS A 49 3.41 8.30 13.06
CA CYS A 49 2.60 9.28 12.36
C CYS A 49 2.86 10.70 12.89
N SER A 50 3.28 11.59 12.00
CA SER A 50 3.62 12.99 12.27
C SER A 50 2.56 13.95 11.71
N GLN A 51 2.88 15.25 11.68
CA GLN A 51 2.12 16.20 10.88
C GLN A 51 1.95 15.67 9.46
N LYS A 52 0.70 15.69 9.00
CA LYS A 52 0.26 15.15 7.74
C LYS A 52 0.51 16.18 6.64
N THR A 53 1.36 15.82 5.69
CA THR A 53 1.23 16.38 4.35
C THR A 53 0.02 15.69 3.71
N PRO A 54 -0.97 16.44 3.18
CA PRO A 54 -2.09 15.85 2.45
C PRO A 54 -1.60 14.88 1.38
N GLU A 55 -2.43 13.89 1.04
CA GLU A 55 -2.09 12.93 -0.02
C GLU A 55 -2.00 13.66 -1.36
N PRO A 56 -0.89 13.54 -2.11
CA PRO A 56 -0.77 14.05 -3.47
C PRO A 56 -1.91 13.54 -4.34
N ASN A 57 -2.49 14.41 -5.15
CA ASN A 57 -3.54 14.05 -6.10
C ASN A 57 -3.31 14.71 -7.47
N CYS A 58 -4.09 14.30 -8.46
CA CYS A 58 -3.96 14.81 -9.83
C CYS A 58 -4.13 16.33 -9.98
N TYR A 59 -4.82 16.99 -9.04
CA TYR A 59 -5.02 18.45 -9.06
C TYR A 59 -3.94 19.19 -8.27
N GLU A 60 -3.51 18.62 -7.15
CA GLU A 60 -2.45 19.13 -6.29
C GLU A 60 -1.40 18.02 -6.06
N PRO A 61 -0.41 17.89 -6.97
CA PRO A 61 0.61 16.87 -6.86
C PRO A 61 1.66 17.13 -5.79
N ASN A 62 1.81 18.39 -5.35
CA ASN A 62 2.80 18.78 -4.34
C ASN A 62 2.12 19.52 -3.18
N PRO A 63 1.21 18.85 -2.44
CA PRO A 63 0.50 19.46 -1.35
C PRO A 63 1.48 19.91 -0.25
N LYS A 64 1.18 21.06 0.35
CA LYS A 64 1.96 21.58 1.48
C LYS A 64 1.45 20.97 2.78
N THR A 65 2.33 20.82 3.75
CA THR A 65 1.96 20.36 5.09
C THR A 65 0.91 21.30 5.71
N GLU A 66 -0.24 20.76 6.10
CA GLU A 66 -1.33 21.53 6.68
C GLU A 66 -1.38 21.34 8.20
N GLY A 67 -0.98 22.39 8.94
CA GLY A 67 -1.26 22.54 10.38
C GLY A 67 -0.86 21.36 11.29
N PRO A 68 -1.45 21.24 12.48
CA PRO A 68 -1.17 20.15 13.42
C PRO A 68 -1.94 18.86 13.09
N ILE A 69 -2.48 18.70 11.87
CA ILE A 69 -3.26 17.51 11.50
C ILE A 69 -2.31 16.32 11.46
N VAL A 70 -2.62 15.28 12.24
CA VAL A 70 -1.85 14.03 12.29
C VAL A 70 -2.40 13.06 11.22
N CYS A 71 -1.55 12.27 10.58
CA CYS A 71 -1.97 11.27 9.59
C CYS A 71 -3.06 10.32 10.10
N ASN A 72 -3.93 9.86 9.19
CA ASN A 72 -5.01 8.93 9.53
C ASN A 72 -4.50 7.49 9.38
N PHE A 73 -4.37 6.77 10.50
CA PHE A 73 -3.96 5.36 10.58
C PHE A 73 -4.99 4.38 10.00
N SER A 74 -6.24 4.82 9.80
CA SER A 74 -7.32 4.03 9.22
C SER A 74 -7.55 4.36 7.73
N ALA A 75 -6.52 4.84 7.03
CA ALA A 75 -6.57 5.13 5.60
C ALA A 75 -5.35 4.55 4.85
N CYS A 76 -5.53 4.30 3.55
CA CYS A 76 -4.45 3.95 2.63
C CYS A 76 -4.06 5.18 1.83
N TYR A 77 -2.77 5.31 1.54
CA TYR A 77 -2.17 6.43 0.83
C TYR A 77 -1.37 5.91 -0.36
N CYS A 78 -1.37 6.62 -1.48
CA CYS A 78 -0.58 6.27 -2.66
C CYS A 78 0.91 6.26 -2.34
N GLU A 79 1.61 5.21 -2.80
CA GLU A 79 3.06 5.13 -2.71
C GLU A 79 3.72 6.15 -3.65
N GLN A 80 4.77 6.82 -3.20
CA GLN A 80 5.56 7.67 -4.09
C GLN A 80 6.18 6.81 -5.22
N PRO A 81 6.18 7.27 -6.48
CA PRO A 81 5.89 8.64 -6.95
C PRO A 81 4.44 8.85 -7.47
N THR A 82 3.51 7.97 -7.14
CA THR A 82 2.13 8.04 -7.65
C THR A 82 1.27 9.07 -6.90
N VAL A 83 0.23 9.56 -7.56
CA VAL A 83 -0.76 10.49 -7.02
C VAL A 83 -2.15 9.86 -7.06
N ARG A 84 -3.04 10.29 -6.17
CA ARG A 84 -4.44 9.86 -6.17
C ARG A 84 -5.20 10.55 -7.30
N ASP A 85 -5.76 9.77 -8.22
CA ASP A 85 -6.82 10.25 -9.10
C ASP A 85 -8.14 10.27 -8.33
N LEU A 86 -8.72 11.46 -8.15
CA LEU A 86 -9.97 11.62 -7.41
C LEU A 86 -11.21 11.15 -8.22
N ILE A 87 -11.07 10.95 -9.53
CA ILE A 87 -12.16 10.47 -10.40
C ILE A 87 -12.28 8.96 -10.28
N THR A 88 -11.18 8.22 -10.41
CA THR A 88 -11.17 6.76 -10.33
C THR A 88 -10.93 6.22 -8.92
N GLY A 89 -10.37 7.04 -8.04
CA GLY A 89 -9.90 6.63 -6.72
C GLY A 89 -8.57 5.86 -6.75
N GLN A 90 -7.97 5.66 -7.93
CA GLN A 90 -6.76 4.87 -8.10
C GLN A 90 -5.49 5.71 -7.90
N CYS A 91 -4.39 5.03 -7.58
CA CYS A 91 -3.06 5.64 -7.58
C CYS A 91 -2.46 5.51 -8.98
N VAL A 92 -2.18 6.64 -9.60
CA VAL A 92 -1.68 6.73 -10.98
C VAL A 92 -0.46 7.63 -11.04
N THR A 93 0.31 7.57 -12.11
CA THR A 93 1.35 8.59 -12.35
C THR A 93 0.71 9.89 -12.85
N LEU A 94 1.41 11.01 -12.72
CA LEU A 94 0.85 12.33 -13.08
C LEU A 94 0.44 12.46 -14.55
N ASP A 95 1.12 11.74 -15.44
CA ASP A 95 0.83 11.65 -16.87
C ASP A 95 -0.43 10.83 -17.18
N GLU A 96 -0.84 9.95 -16.27
CA GLU A 96 -2.03 9.11 -16.37
C GLU A 96 -3.28 9.74 -15.71
N CYS A 97 -3.14 10.92 -15.12
CA CYS A 97 -4.24 11.64 -14.52
C CYS A 97 -5.33 11.97 -15.56
N ILE A 98 -6.56 11.55 -15.26
CA ILE A 98 -7.74 11.93 -16.04
C ILE A 98 -7.95 13.44 -15.87
N LYS A 99 -7.95 14.17 -16.99
CA LYS A 99 -8.13 15.63 -17.02
C LYS A 99 -9.59 16.01 -17.07
#